data_AF-A0A2K4WUJ1-F1
#
_entry.id   AF-A0A2K4WUJ1-F1
#
_cell.length_a   1.000
_cell.length_b   1.000
_cell.length_c   1.000
_cell.angle_alpha   90.00
_cell.angle_beta   90.00
_cell.angle_gamma   90.00
#
_symmetry.space_group_name_H-M   'P 1'
#
loop_
_entity.id
_entity.type
_entity.pdbx_description
1 polymer ?
#
loop_
_entity_poly.entity_id
_entity_poly.type
_entity_poly.pdbx_seq_one_letter_code
_entity_poly.pdbx_strand_id
1 'polypeptide(L)' 'MPSDPLITLLYRLNENSNAIASAVEEIGHWIDQRGSTEVSGRIEQYLNVLEENSEMVAECFAELLIRSQS' A
#
# COMPACT_ATOMS: atom_id res chain seq x y z
N MET A 1 -12.81 -10.96 -20.79
CA MET A 1 -12.09 -12.01 -20.03
C MET A 1 -12.69 -12.00 -18.63
N PRO A 2 -13.20 -13.14 -18.10
CA PRO A 2 -13.44 -13.18 -16.66
C PRO A 2 -12.11 -12.85 -15.99
N SER A 3 -12.13 -11.86 -15.11
CA SER A 3 -10.96 -11.37 -14.42
C SER A 3 -10.27 -12.58 -13.79
N ASP A 4 -9.01 -12.83 -14.14
CA ASP A 4 -8.23 -13.84 -13.44
C ASP A 4 -8.35 -13.55 -11.94
N PRO A 5 -8.86 -14.48 -11.13
CA PRO A 5 -9.07 -14.25 -9.70
C PRO A 5 -7.80 -13.81 -8.97
N LEU A 6 -6.63 -14.28 -9.42
CA LEU A 6 -5.33 -13.85 -8.88
C LEU A 6 -5.04 -12.39 -9.21
N ILE A 7 -5.23 -11.99 -10.48
CA ILE A 7 -5.09 -10.60 -10.93
C ILE A 7 -6.05 -9.69 -10.15
N THR A 8 -7.30 -10.12 -9.98
CA THR A 8 -8.31 -9.36 -9.24
C THR A 8 -7.92 -9.19 -7.78
N LEU A 9 -7.46 -10.26 -7.12
CA LEU A 9 -7.02 -10.22 -5.74
C LEU A 9 -5.83 -9.28 -5.55
N LEU A 10 -4.84 -9.32 -6.44
CA LEU A 10 -3.66 -8.47 -6.37
C LEU A 10 -3.97 -7.00 -6.63
N TYR A 11 -4.87 -6.70 -7.57
CA TYR A 11 -5.37 -5.34 -7.78
C TYR A 11 -6.03 -4.79 -6.51
N ARG A 12 -6.93 -5.56 -5.90
CA ARG A 12 -7.61 -5.16 -4.65
C ARG A 12 -6.65 -5.04 -3.47
N LEU A 13 -5.60 -5.87 -3.43
CA LEU A 13 -4.55 -5.77 -2.41
C LEU A 13 -3.76 -4.46 -2.57
N ASN A 14 -3.41 -4.08 -3.80
CA ASN A 14 -2.75 -2.80 -4.07
C ASN A 14 -3.60 -1.61 -3.64
N GLU A 15 -4.90 -1.60 -4.00
CA GLU A 15 -5.83 -0.54 -3.58
C GLU A 15 -5.92 -0.43 -2.05
N ASN A 16 -5.99 -1.57 -1.35
CA ASN A 16 -6.04 -1.60 0.11
C ASN A 16 -4.75 -1.07 0.73
N SER A 17 -3.57 -1.46 0.23
CA SER A 17 -2.29 -0.96 0.73
C SER A 17 -2.20 0.56 0.61
N ASN A 18 -2.61 1.12 -0.53
CA ASN A 18 -2.63 2.58 -0.74
C ASN A 18 -3.61 3.28 0.21
N ALA A 19 -4.82 2.73 0.37
CA ALA A 19 -5.81 3.31 1.28
C ALA A 19 -5.36 3.28 2.75
N ILE A 20 -4.70 2.20 3.17
CA ILE A 20 -4.13 2.07 4.52
C ILE A 20 -2.99 3.08 4.71
N ALA A 21 -2.09 3.23 3.73
CA ALA A 21 -1.01 4.21 3.78
C ALA A 21 -1.57 5.63 3.98
N SER A 22 -2.53 6.07 3.16
CA SER A 22 -3.13 7.40 3.32
C SER A 22 -3.83 7.60 4.66
N ALA A 23 -4.57 6.60 5.17
CA ALA A 23 -5.23 6.71 6.47
C ALA A 23 -4.23 6.81 7.62
N VAL A 24 -3.13 6.06 7.55
CA VAL A 24 -2.08 6.06 8.58
C VAL A 24 -1.27 7.36 8.53
N GLU A 25 -1.01 7.93 7.35
CA GLU A 25 -0.38 9.24 7.18
C GLU A 25 -1.21 10.36 7.82
N GLU A 26 -2.53 10.38 7.59
CA GLU A 26 -3.43 11.35 8.20
C GLU A 26 -3.43 11.25 9.74
N ILE A 27 -3.41 10.02 10.28
CA ILE A 27 -3.29 9.79 11.73
C ILE A 27 -1.93 10.27 12.23
N GLY A 28 -0.84 10.01 11.52
CA GLY A 28 0.51 10.48 11.85
C GLY A 28 0.55 12.00 12.00
N HIS A 29 0.03 12.72 11.00
CA HIS A 29 -0.09 14.17 11.05
C HIS A 29 -0.96 14.67 12.21
N TRP A 30 -2.09 14.02 12.50
CA TRP A 30 -2.96 14.36 13.63
C TRP A 30 -2.26 14.18 14.99
N ILE A 31 -1.39 13.18 15.10
CA ILE A 31 -0.61 12.89 16.31
C ILE A 31 0.55 13.89 16.45
N ASP A 32 1.26 14.20 15.36
CA ASP A 32 2.36 15.17 15.35
C ASP A 32 1.90 16.56 15.79
N GLN A 33 0.74 17.02 15.31
CA GLN A 33 0.12 18.28 15.72
C GLN A 33 -0.17 18.40 17.22
N ARG A 34 -0.20 17.27 17.95
CA ARG A 34 -0.38 17.23 19.42
C ARG A 34 0.94 17.10 20.18
N GLY A 35 2.08 17.19 19.49
CA GLY A 35 3.41 17.15 20.08
C GLY A 35 3.92 15.75 20.42
N SER A 36 3.27 14.69 19.93
CA SER A 36 3.71 13.31 20.14
C SER A 36 4.61 12.85 18.99
N THR A 37 5.82 13.40 18.95
CA THR A 37 6.80 13.18 17.89
C THR A 37 7.31 11.73 17.82
N GLU A 38 7.39 11.03 18.96
CA GLU A 38 7.77 9.61 19.01
C GLU A 38 6.76 8.72 18.27
N VAL A 39 5.46 8.97 18.45
CA VAL A 39 4.41 8.18 17.81
C VAL A 39 4.32 8.53 16.32
N SER A 40 4.50 9.79 15.94
CA SER A 40 4.61 10.20 14.53
C SER A 40 5.77 9.51 13.83
N GLY A 41 6.97 9.50 14.42
CA GLY A 41 8.14 8.84 13.83
C GLY A 41 7.97 7.33 13.67
N ARG A 42 7.24 6.66 14.58
CA ARG A 42 6.87 5.24 14.40
C ARG A 42 5.86 5.04 13.28
N ILE A 43 4.92 5.96 13.11
CA ILE A 43 3.95 5.91 12.01
C ILE A 43 4.66 6.07 10.67
N GLU A 44 5.60 7.01 10.55
CA GLU A 44 6.43 7.18 9.34
C GLU A 44 7.20 5.89 8.99
N GLN A 45 7.79 5.21 9.98
CA GLN A 45 8.45 3.92 9.74
C GLN A 45 7.51 2.85 9.18
N TYR A 46 6.27 2.77 9.69
CA TYR A 46 5.28 1.82 9.17
C TYR A 46 4.76 2.21 7.78
N LEU A 47 4.67 3.51 7.49
CA LEU A 47 4.31 4.02 6.16
C LEU A 47 5.35 3.64 5.12
N ASN A 48 6.64 3.76 5.42
CA ASN A 48 7.71 3.33 4.51
C ASN A 48 7.60 1.83 4.18
N VAL A 49 7.33 0.99 5.18
CA VAL A 49 7.11 -0.45 4.95
C VAL A 49 5.87 -0.71 4.10
N LEU A 50 4.80 0.07 4.27
CA LEU A 50 3.60 -0.05 3.44
C LEU A 50 3.84 0.41 2.00
N GLU A 51 4.63 1.46 1.81
CA GLU A 51 5.04 1.96 0.49
C GLU A 51 5.84 0.90 -0.28
N GLU A 52 6.89 0.35 0.33
CA GLU A 52 7.69 -0.74 -0.25
C GLU A 52 6.83 -1.95 -0.65
N ASN A 53 5.86 -2.31 0.20
CA ASN A 53 4.92 -3.39 -0.10
C ASN A 53 3.97 -3.03 -1.25
N SER A 54 3.51 -1.78 -1.35
CA SER A 54 2.64 -1.35 -2.44
C SER A 54 3.37 -1.38 -3.79
N GLU A 55 4.63 -0.93 -3.81
CA GLU A 55 5.51 -1.01 -4.98
C GLU A 55 5.68 -2.46 -5.43
N MET A 56 6.07 -3.35 -4.51
CA MET A 56 6.26 -4.78 -4.83
C MET A 56 4.98 -5.44 -5.37
N VAL A 57 3.81 -5.11 -4.81
CA VAL A 57 2.51 -5.62 -5.32
C VAL A 57 2.23 -5.08 -6.72
N ALA A 58 2.53 -3.80 -6.99
CA ALA A 58 2.35 -3.21 -8.32
C ALA A 58 3.24 -3.88 -9.37
N GLU A 59 4.50 -4.17 -9.03
CA GLU A 59 5.44 -4.91 -9.88
C GLU A 59 4.94 -6.32 -10.18
N CYS A 60 4.54 -7.07 -9.14
CA CYS A 60 3.97 -8.42 -9.30
C CYS A 60 2.72 -8.41 -10.21
N PHE A 61 1.86 -7.39 -10.06
CA PHE A 61 0.67 -7.24 -10.88
C PHE A 61 1.02 -6.98 -12.35
N ALA A 62 2.00 -6.11 -12.61
CA ALA A 62 2.50 -5.85 -13.97
C ALA A 62 3.04 -7.11 -14.63
N GLU A 63 3.85 -7.91 -13.90
CA GLU A 63 4.36 -9.18 -14.41
C GLU A 63 3.25 -10.17 -14.76
N LEU A 64 2.26 -10.34 -13.89
CA LEU A 64 1.18 -11.28 -14.12
C LEU A 64 0.28 -10.85 -15.29
N LEU A 65 0.04 -9.54 -15.45
CA LEU A 65 -0.66 -9.01 -16.62
C LEU A 65 0.08 -9.33 -17.93
N ILE A 66 1.41 -9.22 -17.95
CA ILE A 66 2.24 -9.57 -19.12
C ILE A 66 2.13 -11.08 -19.41
N ARG A 67 2.26 -11.93 -18.39
CA ARG A 67 2.18 -13.39 -18.54
C ARG A 67 0.78 -13.86 -18.97
N SER A 68 -0.27 -13.18 -18.53
CA SER A 68 -1.66 -13.51 -18.91
C SER A 68 -1.99 -13.22 -20.39
N GLN A 69 -1.12 -12.47 -21.08
CA GLN A 69 -1.26 -12.13 -22.50
C GLN A 69 -0.37 -12.98 -23.43
N SER A 70 0.50 -13.82 -22.87
CA SER A 70 1.37 -14.75 -23.60
C SER A 70 0.74 -16.15 -23.71
#